data_AF-A0A560UP27-F1
#
_entry.id   AF-A0A560UP27-F1
#
_cell.length_a   1.000
_cell.length_b   1.000
_cell.length_c   1.000
_cell.angle_alpha   90.00
_cell.angle_beta   90.00
_cell.angle_gamma   90.00
#
_symmetry.space_group_name_H-M   'P 1'
#
loop_
_entity.id
_entity.type
_entity.pdbx_description
1 polymer ?
#
loop_
_entity_poly.entity_id
_entity_poly.type
_entity_poly.pdbx_seq_one_letter_code
_entity_poly.pdbx_strand_id
1 'polypeptide(L)'
;METTEICRSSYDVALDARVQLAESRLALVAGDDDRALCMRRDARMQAFRSGRLARLEHNPMSFQLADEPELASQWQDGFDFVGAGLQVWSEWRPTNRGYSEVHLSVVRTEAGYFSSLYVTYWHGEPSMRSQHAWATPAEAIADAEAMLRDWYLVQA
;
A
#
# COMPACT_ATOMS: atom_id res chain seq x y z
N MET A 1 25.83 20.60 -12.91
CA MET A 1 24.51 20.52 -13.55
C MET A 1 23.62 19.83 -12.55
N GLU A 2 22.98 20.60 -11.66
CA GLU A 2 22.04 20.07 -10.68
C GLU A 2 20.79 19.65 -11.45
N THR A 3 20.49 18.35 -11.45
CA THR A 3 19.18 17.85 -11.87
C THR A 3 18.19 18.31 -10.81
N THR A 4 17.44 19.37 -11.12
CA THR A 4 16.20 19.67 -10.40
C THR A 4 15.28 18.47 -10.59
N GLU A 5 15.28 17.56 -9.62
CA GLU A 5 14.24 16.56 -9.47
C GLU A 5 12.94 17.35 -9.31
N ILE A 6 12.16 17.44 -10.38
CA ILE A 6 10.82 18.02 -10.32
C ILE A 6 10.04 17.08 -9.40
N CYS A 7 9.78 17.51 -8.17
CA CYS A 7 8.82 16.85 -7.29
C CYS A 7 7.46 16.95 -7.99
N ARG A 8 7.09 15.88 -8.71
CA ARG A 8 5.82 15.81 -9.45
C ARG A 8 4.69 15.61 -8.45
N SER A 9 3.68 16.46 -8.53
CA SER A 9 2.51 16.40 -7.67
C SER A 9 1.61 15.22 -8.02
N SER A 10 0.71 14.85 -7.12
CA SER A 10 -0.33 13.85 -7.39
C SER A 10 -1.13 14.14 -8.66
N TYR A 11 -1.35 15.42 -8.98
CA TYR A 11 -2.03 15.86 -10.19
C TYR A 11 -1.25 15.54 -11.47
N ASP A 12 0.06 15.83 -11.50
CA ASP A 12 0.90 15.56 -12.67
C ASP A 12 0.95 14.07 -13.00
N VAL A 13 1.01 13.24 -11.96
CA VAL A 13 1.01 11.78 -12.09
C VAL A 13 -0.36 11.25 -12.56
N ALA A 14 -1.47 11.87 -12.12
CA ALA A 14 -2.80 11.54 -12.63
C ALA A 14 -2.93 11.84 -14.13
N LEU A 15 -2.32 12.94 -14.60
CA LEU A 15 -2.34 13.28 -16.02
C LEU A 15 -1.57 12.26 -16.86
N ASP A 16 -0.39 11.82 -16.40
CA ASP A 16 0.39 10.76 -17.07
C ASP A 16 -0.42 9.46 -17.20
N ALA A 17 -1.13 9.07 -16.13
CA ALA A 17 -2.00 7.88 -16.16
C ALA A 17 -3.04 7.98 -17.28
N ARG A 18 -3.64 9.16 -17.45
CA ARG A 18 -4.65 9.40 -18.49
C ARG A 18 -4.06 9.39 -19.89
N VAL A 19 -2.88 9.98 -20.09
CA VAL A 19 -2.15 9.94 -21.35
C VAL A 19 -1.83 8.49 -21.75
N GLN A 20 -1.29 7.70 -20.82
CA GLN A 20 -0.97 6.30 -21.08
C GLN A 20 -2.21 5.45 -21.38
N LEU A 21 -3.35 5.72 -20.73
CA LEU A 21 -4.60 5.06 -21.07
C LEU A 21 -5.06 5.41 -22.48
N ALA A 22 -4.98 6.68 -22.89
CA ALA A 22 -5.29 7.10 -24.25
C ALA A 22 -4.36 6.44 -25.29
N GLU A 23 -3.05 6.42 -25.03
CA GLU A 23 -2.08 5.74 -25.90
C GLU A 23 -2.35 4.23 -26.00
N SER A 24 -2.75 3.58 -24.90
CA SER A 24 -3.12 2.17 -24.92
C SER A 24 -4.32 1.88 -25.85
N ARG A 25 -5.32 2.77 -25.85
CA ARG A 25 -6.50 2.65 -26.72
C ARG A 25 -6.12 2.83 -28.19
N LEU A 26 -5.20 3.77 -28.48
CA LEU A 26 -4.67 3.98 -29.83
C LEU A 26 -3.86 2.79 -30.32
N ALA A 27 -2.99 2.21 -29.48
CA ALA A 27 -2.23 1.01 -29.82
C ALA A 27 -3.15 -0.17 -30.13
N LEU A 28 -4.23 -0.33 -29.36
CA LEU A 28 -5.23 -1.37 -29.59
C LEU A 28 -5.97 -1.19 -30.93
N VAL A 29 -6.34 0.05 -31.28
CA VAL A 29 -6.92 0.38 -32.60
C VAL A 29 -5.94 0.10 -33.74
N ALA A 30 -4.64 0.28 -33.50
CA ALA A 30 -3.59 -0.03 -34.47
C ALA A 30 -3.24 -1.53 -34.58
N GLY A 31 -3.85 -2.39 -33.73
CA GLY A 31 -3.58 -3.83 -33.70
C GLY A 31 -2.28 -4.22 -32.99
N ASP A 32 -1.73 -3.34 -32.16
CA ASP A 32 -0.54 -3.57 -31.34
C ASP A 32 -0.95 -3.92 -29.90
N ASP A 33 -1.40 -5.16 -29.71
CA ASP A 33 -1.96 -5.65 -28.44
C ASP A 33 -0.94 -5.62 -27.30
N ASP A 34 0.32 -5.97 -27.57
CA ASP A 34 1.39 -6.01 -26.57
C ASP A 34 1.66 -4.61 -26.02
N ARG A 35 1.77 -3.62 -26.92
CA ARG A 35 1.97 -2.22 -26.53
C ARG A 35 0.76 -1.67 -25.79
N ALA A 36 -0.46 -1.98 -26.26
CA ALA A 36 -1.68 -1.59 -25.58
C ALA A 36 -1.73 -2.11 -24.14
N LEU A 37 -1.38 -3.38 -23.94
CA LEU A 37 -1.35 -4.01 -22.62
C LEU A 37 -0.29 -3.36 -21.70
N CYS A 38 0.91 -3.11 -22.21
CA CYS A 38 1.97 -2.43 -21.45
C CYS A 38 1.52 -1.04 -20.99
N MET A 39 1.01 -0.23 -21.91
CA MET A 39 0.58 1.15 -21.62
C MET A 39 -0.60 1.18 -20.64
N ARG A 40 -1.55 0.25 -20.76
CA ARG A 40 -2.67 0.13 -19.83
C ARG A 40 -2.21 -0.27 -18.43
N ARG A 41 -1.22 -1.16 -18.32
CA ARG A 41 -0.60 -1.51 -17.03
C ARG A 41 0.08 -0.30 -16.40
N ASP A 42 0.86 0.44 -17.18
CA ASP A 42 1.56 1.61 -16.70
C ASP A 42 0.59 2.70 -16.25
N ALA A 43 -0.52 2.91 -16.99
CA ALA A 43 -1.58 3.84 -16.62
C ALA A 43 -2.17 3.53 -15.24
N ARG A 44 -2.46 2.25 -14.95
CA ARG A 44 -2.94 1.80 -13.63
C ARG A 44 -1.91 2.05 -12.52
N MET A 45 -0.63 1.76 -12.77
CA MET A 45 0.44 2.02 -11.81
C MET A 45 0.59 3.51 -11.49
N GLN A 46 0.47 4.38 -12.50
CA GLN A 46 0.51 5.82 -12.29
C GLN A 46 -0.73 6.31 -11.52
N ALA A 47 -1.93 5.80 -11.82
CA ALA A 47 -3.13 6.12 -11.05
C ALA A 47 -2.96 5.75 -9.56
N PHE A 48 -2.46 4.55 -9.28
CA PHE A 48 -2.14 4.12 -7.90
C PHE A 48 -1.10 5.03 -7.24
N ARG A 49 -0.02 5.38 -7.94
CA ARG A 49 1.02 6.29 -7.43
C ARG A 49 0.47 7.69 -7.14
N SER A 50 -0.38 8.20 -8.02
CA SER A 50 -1.09 9.46 -7.82
C SER A 50 -1.97 9.41 -6.57
N GLY A 51 -2.71 8.33 -6.34
CA GLY A 51 -3.51 8.14 -5.11
C GLY A 51 -2.68 8.22 -3.84
N ARG A 52 -1.53 7.53 -3.83
CA ARG A 52 -0.58 7.60 -2.71
C ARG A 52 -0.08 9.01 -2.46
N LEU A 53 0.32 9.73 -3.50
CA LEU A 53 0.80 11.11 -3.40
C LEU A 53 -0.31 12.03 -2.93
N ALA A 54 -1.52 11.89 -3.46
CA ALA A 54 -2.66 12.72 -3.09
C ALA A 54 -2.99 12.59 -1.61
N ARG A 55 -2.91 11.37 -1.05
CA ARG A 55 -3.08 11.17 0.39
C ARG A 55 -2.01 11.92 1.20
N LEU A 56 -0.75 11.87 0.78
CA LEU A 56 0.36 12.57 1.44
C LEU A 56 0.26 14.10 1.28
N GLU A 57 -0.27 14.57 0.17
CA GLU A 57 -0.51 15.99 -0.13
C GLU A 57 -1.81 16.52 0.52
N HIS A 58 -2.60 15.66 1.16
CA HIS A 58 -3.96 15.95 1.63
C HIS A 58 -4.87 16.51 0.53
N ASN A 59 -4.67 16.03 -0.69
CA ASN A 59 -5.42 16.44 -1.88
C ASN A 59 -6.51 15.39 -2.20
N PRO A 60 -7.77 15.79 -2.41
CA PRO A 60 -8.81 14.88 -2.87
C PRO A 60 -8.55 14.31 -4.28
N MET A 61 -9.42 13.39 -4.71
CA MET A 61 -9.33 12.75 -6.02
C MET A 61 -9.27 13.77 -7.16
N SER A 62 -8.27 13.59 -8.04
CA SER A 62 -8.12 14.43 -9.22
C SER A 62 -9.28 14.20 -10.19
N PHE A 63 -9.91 15.29 -10.65
CA PHE A 63 -10.94 15.25 -11.71
C PHE A 63 -10.43 14.55 -12.99
N GLN A 64 -9.11 14.49 -13.20
CA GLN A 64 -8.50 13.80 -14.33
C GLN A 64 -8.72 12.28 -14.32
N LEU A 65 -9.09 11.67 -13.19
CA LEU A 65 -9.33 10.23 -13.12
C LEU A 65 -10.79 9.88 -12.84
N ALA A 66 -11.60 10.86 -12.43
CA ALA A 66 -12.97 10.64 -11.94
C ALA A 66 -13.91 10.02 -12.98
N ASP A 67 -13.70 10.30 -14.27
CA ASP A 67 -14.49 9.80 -15.40
C ASP A 67 -13.93 8.53 -16.04
N GLU A 68 -12.81 7.99 -15.52
CA GLU A 68 -12.20 6.74 -15.99
C GLU A 68 -12.24 5.69 -14.86
N PRO A 69 -13.31 4.86 -14.78
CA PRO A 69 -13.59 4.01 -13.62
C PRO A 69 -12.43 3.08 -13.21
N GLU A 70 -11.71 2.57 -14.21
CA GLU A 70 -10.54 1.71 -14.00
C GLU A 70 -9.40 2.46 -13.30
N LEU A 71 -9.10 3.69 -13.71
CA LEU A 71 -8.05 4.49 -13.09
C LEU A 71 -8.52 5.05 -11.74
N ALA A 72 -9.79 5.44 -11.62
CA ALA A 72 -10.37 5.89 -10.36
C ALA A 72 -10.25 4.81 -9.27
N SER A 73 -10.56 3.55 -9.60
CA SER A 73 -10.39 2.43 -8.68
C SER A 73 -8.94 2.26 -8.25
N GLN A 74 -7.99 2.28 -9.19
CA GLN A 74 -6.56 2.13 -8.88
C GLN A 74 -6.01 3.30 -8.06
N TRP A 75 -6.49 4.51 -8.33
CA TRP A 75 -6.17 5.69 -7.53
C TRP A 75 -6.68 5.53 -6.10
N GLN A 76 -7.92 5.05 -5.93
CA GLN A 76 -8.50 4.83 -4.60
C GLN A 76 -7.70 3.78 -3.82
N ASP A 77 -7.32 2.67 -4.47
CA ASP A 77 -6.43 1.66 -3.88
C ASP A 77 -5.11 2.29 -3.38
N GLY A 78 -4.52 3.20 -4.15
CA GLY A 78 -3.30 3.91 -3.76
C GLY A 78 -3.51 4.92 -2.63
N PHE A 79 -4.64 5.63 -2.64
CA PHE A 79 -5.00 6.58 -1.60
C PHE A 79 -5.22 5.86 -0.26
N ASP A 80 -5.96 4.75 -0.29
CA ASP A 80 -6.25 3.90 0.85
C ASP A 80 -5.01 3.12 1.32
N PHE A 81 -4.09 2.78 0.42
CA PHE A 81 -2.80 2.17 0.79
C PHE A 81 -2.01 3.04 1.78
N VAL A 82 -1.99 4.36 1.57
CA VAL A 82 -1.36 5.28 2.52
C VAL A 82 -2.24 5.45 3.77
N GLY A 83 -3.57 5.44 3.63
CA GLY A 83 -4.51 5.46 4.75
C GLY A 83 -4.40 4.23 5.68
N ALA A 84 -4.05 3.06 5.13
CA ALA A 84 -3.74 1.84 5.89
C ALA A 84 -2.46 2.01 6.73
N GLY A 85 -1.62 2.97 6.34
CA GLY A 85 -0.41 3.44 6.98
C GLY A 85 0.88 2.90 6.34
N LEU A 86 2.00 3.56 6.62
CA LEU A 86 3.31 3.17 6.15
C LEU A 86 3.90 2.12 7.10
N GLN A 87 4.24 0.92 6.59
CA GLN A 87 5.02 -0.03 7.37
C GLN A 87 6.40 0.57 7.68
N VAL A 88 6.68 0.81 8.95
CA VAL A 88 7.93 1.42 9.43
C VAL A 88 8.86 0.42 10.08
N TRP A 89 8.34 -0.76 10.44
CA TRP A 89 9.12 -1.86 10.98
C TRP A 89 8.40 -3.19 10.75
N SER A 90 9.17 -4.25 10.56
CA SER A 90 8.67 -5.62 10.46
C SER A 90 9.74 -6.63 10.82
N GLU A 91 9.33 -7.76 11.39
CA GLU A 91 10.21 -8.86 11.72
C GLU A 91 9.50 -10.21 11.52
N TRP A 92 10.18 -11.14 10.85
CA TRP A 92 9.76 -12.54 10.77
C TRP A 92 10.47 -13.35 11.84
N ARG A 93 9.72 -14.15 12.60
CA ARG A 93 10.27 -15.05 13.62
C ARG A 93 9.76 -16.47 13.40
N PRO A 94 10.67 -17.48 13.39
CA PRO A 94 10.24 -18.87 13.41
C PRO A 94 9.53 -19.15 14.73
N THR A 95 8.49 -19.97 14.71
CA THR A 95 7.87 -20.47 15.94
C THR A 95 8.50 -21.79 16.36
N ASN A 96 8.46 -22.09 17.66
CA ASN A 96 8.87 -23.40 18.17
C ASN A 96 7.89 -24.53 17.80
N ARG A 97 6.86 -24.26 16.97
CA ARG A 97 5.77 -25.18 16.63
C ARG A 97 5.78 -25.55 15.14
N GLY A 98 6.85 -26.22 14.71
CA GLY A 98 6.97 -26.77 13.35
C GLY A 98 7.22 -25.71 12.27
N TYR A 99 6.57 -25.85 11.12
CA TYR A 99 6.73 -24.98 9.93
C TYR A 99 5.91 -23.67 10.00
N SER A 100 5.63 -23.14 11.19
CA SER A 100 4.83 -21.91 11.33
C SER A 100 5.75 -20.72 11.55
N GLU A 101 5.49 -19.63 10.83
CA GLU A 101 6.21 -18.36 10.94
C GLU A 101 5.27 -17.29 11.48
N VAL A 102 5.83 -16.40 12.29
CA VAL A 102 5.12 -15.21 12.79
C VAL A 102 5.74 -13.99 12.14
N HIS A 103 4.89 -13.11 11.64
CA HIS A 103 5.27 -11.80 11.14
C HIS A 103 4.73 -10.70 12.06
N LEU A 104 5.66 -10.01 12.71
CA LEU A 104 5.39 -8.80 13.49
C LEU A 104 5.56 -7.60 12.56
N SER A 105 4.67 -6.62 12.68
CA SER A 105 4.82 -5.38 11.92
C SER A 105 4.27 -4.18 12.68
N VAL A 106 4.84 -3.01 12.38
CA VAL A 106 4.36 -1.73 12.86
C VAL A 106 4.10 -0.83 11.66
N VAL A 107 2.91 -0.24 11.66
CA VAL A 107 2.43 0.63 10.61
C VAL A 107 2.16 2.02 11.18
N ARG A 108 2.73 3.05 10.59
CA ARG A 108 2.50 4.45 10.95
C ARG A 108 1.34 5.01 10.15
N THR A 109 0.34 5.54 10.84
CA THR A 109 -0.81 6.26 10.28
C THR A 109 -0.83 7.70 10.80
N GLU A 110 -1.81 8.51 10.38
CA GLU A 110 -2.07 9.84 10.97
C GLU A 110 -2.44 9.77 12.46
N ALA A 111 -3.10 8.69 12.89
CA ALA A 111 -3.54 8.51 14.28
C ALA A 111 -2.42 8.01 15.22
N GLY A 112 -1.26 7.62 14.67
CA GLY A 112 -0.15 7.05 15.43
C GLY A 112 0.35 5.73 14.83
N TYR A 113 1.04 4.94 15.64
CA TYR A 113 1.67 3.68 15.26
C TYR A 113 0.81 2.48 15.68
N PHE A 114 0.50 1.59 14.75
CA PHE A 114 -0.28 0.38 14.99
C PHE A 114 0.60 -0.85 14.84
N SER A 115 0.57 -1.71 15.85
CA SER A 115 1.20 -3.03 15.84
C SER A 115 0.28 -4.06 15.17
N SER A 116 0.88 -5.06 14.53
CA SER A 116 0.16 -6.19 13.93
C SER A 116 1.01 -7.45 14.02
N LEU A 117 0.33 -8.58 14.22
CA LEU A 117 0.86 -9.92 14.30
C LEU A 117 0.13 -10.78 13.27
N TYR A 118 0.86 -11.38 12.35
CA TYR A 118 0.34 -12.38 11.42
C TYR A 118 0.99 -13.72 11.76
N VAL A 119 0.21 -14.79 11.79
CA VAL A 119 0.75 -16.15 11.94
C VAL A 119 0.33 -16.99 10.75
N THR A 120 1.31 -17.56 10.06
CA THR A 120 1.06 -18.41 8.90
C THR A 120 0.91 -19.86 9.37
N TYR A 121 -0.31 -20.40 9.30
CA TYR A 121 -0.56 -21.83 9.48
C TYR A 121 -0.94 -22.50 8.15
N TRP A 122 -0.67 -23.81 8.04
CA TRP A 122 -1.04 -24.65 6.89
C TRP A 122 -2.54 -24.63 6.53
N HIS A 123 -3.43 -24.08 7.38
CA HIS A 123 -4.89 -24.08 7.17
C HIS A 123 -5.58 -22.72 7.38
N GLY A 124 -4.83 -21.61 7.36
CA GLY A 124 -5.38 -20.25 7.42
C GLY A 124 -4.52 -19.29 8.24
N GLU A 125 -4.68 -17.99 7.98
CA GLU A 125 -3.87 -16.92 8.56
C GLU A 125 -4.64 -16.21 9.70
N PRO A 126 -4.50 -16.60 10.97
CA PRO A 126 -4.92 -15.75 12.07
C PRO A 126 -4.03 -14.50 12.11
N SER A 127 -4.68 -13.35 11.98
CA SER A 127 -4.04 -12.04 12.17
C SER A 127 -4.63 -11.36 13.39
N MET A 128 -3.77 -10.77 14.21
CA MET A 128 -4.14 -9.86 15.28
C MET A 128 -3.58 -8.48 14.97
N ARG A 129 -4.40 -7.45 15.09
CA ARG A 129 -4.01 -6.06 14.94
C ARG A 129 -4.42 -5.32 16.20
N SER A 130 -3.53 -4.49 16.74
CA SER A 130 -3.91 -3.64 17.87
C SER A 130 -4.99 -2.65 17.44
N GLN A 131 -5.99 -2.49 18.29
CA GLN A 131 -7.06 -1.51 18.10
C GLN A 131 -6.65 -0.11 18.56
N HIS A 132 -5.51 0.01 19.24
CA HIS A 132 -5.02 1.25 19.82
C HIS A 132 -3.81 1.75 19.04
N ALA A 133 -3.78 3.06 18.80
CA ALA A 133 -2.63 3.73 18.23
C ALA A 133 -1.63 4.09 19.34
N TRP A 134 -0.36 3.80 19.11
CA TRP A 134 0.74 4.20 19.98
C TRP A 134 1.35 5.52 19.51
N ALA A 135 1.88 6.30 20.45
CA ALA A 135 2.48 7.60 20.14
C ALA A 135 3.85 7.45 19.47
N THR A 136 4.58 6.37 19.77
CA THR A 136 5.94 6.15 19.27
C THR A 136 6.12 4.78 18.58
N PRO A 137 7.11 4.65 17.67
CA PRO A 137 7.45 3.35 17.09
C PRO A 137 7.92 2.34 18.14
N ALA A 138 8.65 2.78 19.17
CA ALA A 138 9.19 1.89 20.19
C ALA A 138 8.08 1.24 21.03
N GLU A 139 7.04 2.00 21.40
CA GLU A 139 5.85 1.46 22.07
C GLU A 139 5.11 0.46 21.19
N ALA A 140 4.91 0.78 19.91
CA ALA A 140 4.25 -0.13 18.98
C ALA A 140 5.04 -1.41 18.73
N ILE A 141 6.38 -1.36 18.72
CA ILE A 141 7.23 -2.56 18.64
C ILE A 141 7.08 -3.39 19.92
N ALA A 142 7.16 -2.77 21.09
CA ALA A 142 7.00 -3.46 22.37
C ALA A 142 5.61 -4.11 22.51
N ASP A 143 4.57 -3.45 21.99
CA ASP A 143 3.21 -3.99 21.92
C ASP A 143 3.11 -5.15 20.93
N ALA A 144 3.72 -5.07 19.74
CA ALA A 144 3.79 -6.21 18.81
C ALA A 144 4.45 -7.43 19.48
N GLU A 145 5.53 -7.22 20.24
CA GLU A 145 6.18 -8.28 21.00
C GLU A 145 5.33 -8.80 22.17
N ALA A 146 4.50 -7.95 22.78
CA ALA A 146 3.51 -8.39 23.77
C ALA A 146 2.41 -9.25 23.13
N MET A 147 1.88 -8.86 21.97
CA MET A 147 0.90 -9.65 21.20
C MET A 147 1.42 -11.04 20.87
N LEU A 148 2.70 -11.17 20.49
CA LEU A 148 3.33 -12.48 20.27
C LEU A 148 3.42 -13.31 21.56
N ARG A 149 3.80 -12.69 22.69
CA ARG A 149 3.84 -13.37 23.99
C ARG A 149 2.45 -13.87 24.40
N ASP A 150 1.43 -13.03 24.27
CA ASP A 150 0.05 -13.37 24.60
C ASP A 150 -0.49 -14.49 23.69
N TRP A 151 -0.16 -14.44 22.41
CA TRP A 151 -0.50 -15.51 21.48
C TRP A 151 0.10 -16.86 21.89
N TYR A 152 1.37 -16.88 22.31
CA TYR A 152 2.00 -18.09 22.83
C TYR A 152 1.31 -18.63 24.09
N LEU A 153 0.78 -17.75 24.94
CA LEU A 153 0.08 -18.13 26.18
C LEU A 153 -1.31 -18.72 25.91
N VAL A 154 -2.06 -18.18 24.93
CA VAL A 154 -3.41 -18.69 24.57
C VAL A 154 -3.35 -20.03 23.85
N GLN A 155 -2.26 -20.31 23.15
CA GLN A 155 -2.07 -21.55 22.39
C GLN A 155 -1.41 -22.68 23.22
N ALA A 156 -0.96 -22.43 24.45
CA ALA A 156 -0.31 -23.42 25.35
C ALA A 156 -1.31 -24.34 26.05
#